data_AF-A0A3B0TEE0-F1
#
_entry.id   AF-A0A3B0TEE0-F1
#
_cell.length_a   1.000
_cell.length_b   1.000
_cell.length_c   1.000
_cell.angle_alpha   90.00
_cell.angle_beta   90.00
_cell.angle_gamma   90.00
#
_symmetry.space_group_name_H-M   'P 1'
#
loop_
_entity.id
_entity.type
_entity.pdbx_description
1 polymer ?
#
loop_
_entity_poly.entity_id
_entity_poly.type
_entity_poly.pdbx_seq_one_letter_code
_entity_poly.pdbx_strand_id
1 'polypeptide(L)'
;MTKQETKYRLSPNVTKDDTVAREISDYAENKFVAKNKYLGSLPLSDENYVTTWERYLRESEKEGVFKTLQSYLIQFRFPIQKNISQLNNYRDATLRGMATDKMASASGLWLSDPNSLELFIYQSVAGKIPVLIVPNCEDFSHIVRALSHRNEPVHIPKSMGAAMIKGINNWGRILELKTNWMATNLSGSWSKEFIKNILPTKSLYQDKIIVLSHKPYSGVTSESLGIPYKKWIEHSLKIRLEHECTHFFTLRYYGHMANNMHDELIADYMGISKVLGKFNANWFLKFIGLENYPNYTSGARLENYLGKPSISKIGFEMLKTIVKNAAYNMAEFDESLGLHQDELDRTLRLMSLCSVNLLDIASGHGVKKLIAEYKRNKIANPMYNPKYEE
;
A
#
# COMPACT_ATOMS: atom_id res chain seq x y z
N MET A 1 -12.71 12.02 40.03
CA MET A 1 -12.38 11.09 38.94
C MET A 1 -12.63 11.78 37.61
N THR A 2 -11.57 12.30 37.00
CA THR A 2 -11.62 13.05 35.74
C THR A 2 -11.53 12.08 34.55
N LYS A 3 -12.16 12.44 33.42
CA LYS A 3 -12.27 11.67 32.17
C LYS A 3 -10.93 11.23 31.52
N GLN A 4 -9.78 11.48 32.14
CA GLN A 4 -8.45 11.09 31.65
C GLN A 4 -7.96 9.73 32.18
N GLU A 5 -8.52 9.19 33.27
CA GLU A 5 -8.01 7.95 33.88
C GLU A 5 -8.54 6.65 33.27
N THR A 6 -9.50 6.71 32.32
CA THR A 6 -10.18 5.52 31.79
C THR A 6 -9.60 5.01 30.46
N LYS A 7 -8.58 5.65 29.89
CA LYS A 7 -8.16 5.37 28.50
C LYS A 7 -7.06 4.32 28.32
N TYR A 8 -6.45 3.81 29.41
CA TYR A 8 -5.25 2.97 29.32
C TYR A 8 -5.25 1.80 30.30
N ARG A 9 -6.29 0.97 30.31
CA ARG A 9 -6.20 -0.35 30.97
C ARG A 9 -5.94 -1.41 29.91
N LEU A 10 -4.66 -1.57 29.56
CA LEU A 10 -4.15 -2.88 29.18
C LEU A 10 -4.56 -3.86 30.29
N SER A 11 -5.02 -5.05 29.92
CA SER A 11 -5.31 -6.09 30.91
C SER A 11 -4.07 -6.27 31.82
N PRO A 12 -4.23 -6.44 33.15
CA PRO A 12 -3.12 -6.71 34.07
C PRO A 12 -2.21 -7.88 33.66
N ASN A 13 -2.66 -8.70 32.71
CA ASN A 13 -1.92 -9.80 32.11
C ASN A 13 -0.84 -9.37 31.11
N VAL A 14 -0.70 -8.08 30.78
CA VAL A 14 0.20 -7.60 29.71
C VAL A 14 1.53 -7.04 30.24
N THR A 15 1.53 -6.21 31.30
CA THR A 15 2.74 -5.84 32.06
C THR A 15 2.37 -5.14 33.38
N LYS A 16 3.24 -5.23 34.39
CA LYS A 16 3.14 -4.43 35.64
C LYS A 16 3.87 -3.08 35.55
N ASP A 17 4.57 -2.83 34.44
CA ASP A 17 5.28 -1.58 34.19
C ASP A 17 4.38 -0.59 33.41
N ASP A 18 3.90 0.44 34.10
CA ASP A 18 3.03 1.47 33.55
C ASP A 18 3.66 2.26 32.38
N THR A 19 4.99 2.30 32.29
CA THR A 19 5.70 2.98 31.19
C THR A 19 5.63 2.17 29.91
N VAL A 20 5.94 0.88 29.99
CA VAL A 20 5.88 -0.02 28.83
C VAL A 20 4.42 -0.24 28.40
N ALA A 21 3.48 -0.28 29.36
CA ALA A 21 2.06 -0.32 29.08
C ALA A 21 1.61 0.87 28.20
N ARG A 22 2.04 2.09 28.55
CA ARG A 22 1.72 3.30 27.79
C ARG A 22 2.35 3.28 26.41
N GLU A 23 3.63 2.93 26.31
CA GLU A 23 4.35 2.79 25.04
C GLU A 23 3.60 1.88 24.05
N ILE A 24 3.20 0.69 24.51
CA ILE A 24 2.49 -0.28 23.67
C ILE A 24 1.10 0.21 23.30
N SER A 25 0.40 0.88 24.22
CA SER A 25 -0.91 1.46 23.91
C SER A 25 -0.82 2.57 22.87
N ASP A 26 0.20 3.42 22.94
CA ASP A 26 0.41 4.52 21.97
C ASP A 26 0.80 3.97 20.60
N TYR A 27 1.66 2.93 20.57
CA TYR A 27 2.02 2.20 19.36
C TYR A 27 0.80 1.56 18.68
N ALA A 28 -0.07 0.92 19.46
CA ALA A 28 -1.22 0.18 18.98
C ALA A 28 -2.48 1.04 18.78
N GLU A 29 -2.38 2.36 18.94
CA GLU A 29 -3.50 3.27 18.68
C GLU A 29 -4.01 3.07 17.24
N ASN A 30 -5.32 2.81 17.11
CA ASN A 30 -5.93 2.62 15.81
C ASN A 30 -5.87 3.91 14.99
N LYS A 31 -5.20 3.85 13.83
CA LYS A 31 -5.04 4.99 12.92
C LYS A 31 -6.15 5.09 11.88
N PHE A 32 -7.05 4.11 11.79
CA PHE A 32 -8.18 4.07 10.84
C PHE A 32 -9.45 4.72 11.41
N VAL A 33 -9.30 5.73 12.28
CA VAL A 33 -10.43 6.45 12.89
C VAL A 33 -10.90 7.58 11.97
N ALA A 34 -12.19 7.57 11.68
CA ALA A 34 -12.95 8.28 10.63
C ALA A 34 -12.88 9.83 10.59
N LYS A 35 -11.71 10.48 10.65
CA LYS A 35 -11.64 11.94 10.47
C LYS A 35 -11.94 12.39 9.04
N ASN A 36 -11.64 11.56 8.03
CA ASN A 36 -11.87 11.80 6.60
C ASN A 36 -12.39 10.53 5.91
N LYS A 37 -13.38 9.86 6.52
CA LYS A 37 -13.93 8.62 5.98
C LYS A 37 -14.59 8.90 4.63
N TYR A 38 -14.26 8.12 3.60
CA TYR A 38 -14.96 8.19 2.33
C TYR A 38 -16.45 7.83 2.53
N LEU A 39 -17.34 8.70 2.07
CA LEU A 39 -18.79 8.58 2.26
C LEU A 39 -19.52 7.94 1.07
N GLY A 40 -18.82 7.59 0.00
CA GLY A 40 -19.43 6.93 -1.16
C GLY A 40 -19.64 5.43 -0.95
N SER A 41 -20.21 4.78 -1.96
CA SER A 41 -20.48 3.35 -2.00
C SER A 41 -19.21 2.50 -2.17
N LEU A 42 -19.32 1.22 -1.82
CA LEU A 42 -18.33 0.20 -2.13
C LEU A 42 -18.75 -0.58 -3.40
N PRO A 43 -17.81 -1.02 -4.25
CA PRO A 43 -16.38 -0.70 -4.23
C PRO A 43 -16.13 0.80 -4.54
N LEU A 44 -14.95 1.31 -4.18
CA LEU A 44 -14.64 2.71 -4.42
C LEU A 44 -14.57 3.00 -5.92
N SER A 45 -15.07 4.18 -6.32
CA SER A 45 -14.96 4.65 -7.70
C SER A 45 -13.49 4.80 -8.11
N ASP A 46 -13.20 4.62 -9.39
CA ASP A 46 -11.86 4.83 -9.93
C ASP A 46 -11.34 6.26 -9.68
N GLU A 47 -10.02 6.40 -9.55
CA GLU A 47 -9.40 7.73 -9.55
C GLU A 47 -9.27 8.27 -10.97
N ASN A 48 -9.30 9.61 -11.12
CA ASN A 48 -9.33 10.29 -12.42
C ASN A 48 -8.17 9.95 -13.37
N TYR A 49 -7.05 9.42 -12.86
CA TYR A 49 -5.92 9.01 -13.70
C TYR A 49 -6.12 7.68 -14.41
N VAL A 50 -7.07 6.83 -13.97
CA VAL A 50 -7.21 5.45 -14.46
C VAL A 50 -7.41 5.42 -15.97
N THR A 51 -8.30 6.25 -16.52
CA THR A 51 -8.54 6.33 -17.98
C THR A 51 -7.29 6.74 -18.75
N THR A 52 -6.43 7.57 -18.16
CA THR A 52 -5.14 7.92 -18.78
C THR A 52 -4.18 6.73 -18.80
N TRP A 53 -4.09 5.99 -17.69
CA TRP A 53 -3.26 4.79 -17.62
C TRP A 53 -3.77 3.65 -18.51
N GLU A 54 -5.08 3.52 -18.71
CA GLU A 54 -5.65 2.60 -19.71
C GLU A 54 -5.20 2.97 -21.14
N ARG A 55 -5.00 4.25 -21.46
CA ARG A 55 -4.37 4.66 -22.73
C ARG A 55 -2.89 4.25 -22.78
N TYR A 56 -2.14 4.48 -21.70
CA TYR A 56 -0.72 4.10 -21.63
C TYR A 56 -0.54 2.58 -21.78
N LEU A 57 -1.45 1.79 -21.21
CA LEU A 57 -1.46 0.34 -21.39
C LEU A 57 -1.61 -0.03 -22.87
N ARG A 58 -2.60 0.51 -23.58
CA ARG A 58 -2.81 0.25 -25.02
C ARG A 58 -1.64 0.70 -25.89
N GLU A 59 -0.98 1.80 -25.54
CA GLU A 59 0.22 2.25 -26.24
C GLU A 59 1.40 1.31 -25.99
N SER A 60 1.54 0.82 -24.75
CA SER A 60 2.62 -0.09 -24.37
C SER A 60 2.57 -1.45 -25.06
N GLU A 61 1.39 -1.90 -25.49
CA GLU A 61 1.23 -3.11 -26.31
C GLU A 61 1.93 -2.99 -27.68
N LYS A 62 2.13 -1.76 -28.18
CA LYS A 62 2.77 -1.48 -29.48
C LYS A 62 4.22 -1.04 -29.32
N GLU A 63 4.46 -0.12 -28.37
CA GLU A 63 5.74 0.57 -28.23
C GLU A 63 6.65 -0.04 -27.15
N GLY A 64 6.11 -0.94 -26.33
CA GLY A 64 6.75 -1.48 -25.14
C GLY A 64 6.50 -0.61 -23.89
N VAL A 65 6.42 -1.26 -22.73
CA VAL A 65 6.12 -0.62 -21.43
C VAL A 65 7.12 0.48 -21.11
N PHE A 66 8.42 0.19 -21.16
CA PHE A 66 9.44 1.15 -20.77
C PHE A 66 9.40 2.42 -21.64
N LYS A 67 9.37 2.25 -22.97
CA LYS A 67 9.32 3.36 -23.93
C LYS A 67 8.07 4.23 -23.75
N THR A 68 6.92 3.58 -23.55
CA THR A 68 5.65 4.28 -23.30
C THR A 68 5.71 5.10 -22.02
N LEU A 69 6.12 4.50 -20.90
CA LEU A 69 6.25 5.22 -19.64
C LEU A 69 7.28 6.35 -19.72
N GLN A 70 8.35 6.17 -20.49
CA GLN A 70 9.35 7.21 -20.73
C GLN A 70 8.77 8.45 -21.44
N SER A 71 7.72 8.31 -22.25
CA SER A 71 7.01 9.44 -22.89
C SER A 71 6.19 10.28 -21.92
N TYR A 72 5.73 9.71 -20.80
CA TYR A 72 4.77 10.36 -19.90
C TYR A 72 5.31 10.65 -18.51
N LEU A 73 6.22 9.81 -18.02
CA LEU A 73 6.86 9.92 -16.72
C LEU A 73 8.24 10.53 -16.89
N ILE A 74 8.34 11.83 -16.66
CA ILE A 74 9.55 12.62 -16.92
C ILE A 74 10.78 12.07 -16.18
N GLN A 75 10.60 11.42 -15.03
CA GLN A 75 11.66 10.76 -14.25
C GLN A 75 12.38 9.66 -15.04
N PHE A 76 11.71 9.01 -16.01
CA PHE A 76 12.31 7.96 -16.86
C PHE A 76 13.25 8.55 -17.93
N ARG A 77 13.25 9.88 -18.11
CA ARG A 77 14.18 10.62 -18.97
C ARG A 77 15.49 10.99 -18.25
N PHE A 78 15.62 10.71 -16.96
CA PHE A 78 16.80 11.06 -16.18
C PHE A 78 17.49 9.82 -15.57
N PRO A 79 18.83 9.81 -15.48
CA PRO A 79 19.56 8.72 -14.87
C PRO A 79 19.39 8.72 -13.34
N ILE A 80 19.81 7.64 -12.69
CA ILE A 80 20.00 7.65 -11.24
C ILE A 80 21.37 8.26 -10.94
N GLN A 81 21.40 9.42 -10.30
CA GLN A 81 22.64 10.15 -10.04
C GLN A 81 22.56 11.00 -8.78
N LYS A 82 23.66 11.03 -8.01
CA LYS A 82 23.76 11.84 -6.79
C LYS A 82 23.53 13.32 -7.08
N ASN A 83 22.66 13.95 -6.30
CA ASN A 83 22.27 15.35 -6.38
C ASN A 83 21.54 15.73 -7.68
N ILE A 84 21.05 14.78 -8.48
CA ILE A 84 20.33 15.08 -9.72
C ILE A 84 19.08 15.94 -9.46
N SER A 85 18.42 15.74 -8.32
CA SER A 85 17.23 16.51 -7.91
C SER A 85 17.52 18.00 -7.63
N GLN A 86 18.80 18.36 -7.51
CA GLN A 86 19.25 19.73 -7.28
C GLN A 86 19.61 20.45 -8.58
N LEU A 87 19.75 19.73 -9.71
CA LEU A 87 20.06 20.34 -11.00
C LEU A 87 18.89 21.16 -11.52
N ASN A 88 19.19 22.32 -12.10
CA ASN A 88 18.16 23.21 -12.67
C ASN A 88 17.38 22.50 -13.77
N ASN A 89 18.05 21.85 -14.73
CA ASN A 89 17.40 21.07 -15.80
C ASN A 89 16.42 20.02 -15.25
N TYR A 90 16.79 19.30 -14.18
CA TYR A 90 15.91 18.31 -13.57
C TYR A 90 14.67 18.97 -12.95
N ARG A 91 14.84 20.05 -12.21
CA ARG A 91 13.72 20.80 -11.60
C ARG A 91 12.82 21.44 -12.66
N ASP A 92 13.41 21.96 -13.73
CA ASP A 92 12.70 22.55 -14.85
C ASP A 92 11.84 21.51 -15.58
N ALA A 93 12.37 20.32 -15.83
CA ALA A 93 11.59 19.24 -16.42
C ALA A 93 10.52 18.71 -15.45
N THR A 94 10.89 18.41 -14.20
CA THR A 94 10.00 17.70 -13.26
C THR A 94 8.96 18.59 -12.57
N LEU A 95 9.25 19.87 -12.36
CA LEU A 95 8.38 20.83 -11.67
C LEU A 95 7.75 21.86 -12.60
N ARG A 96 8.33 22.10 -13.79
CA ARG A 96 7.84 23.11 -14.75
C ARG A 96 7.46 22.54 -16.12
N GLY A 97 7.72 21.25 -16.39
CA GLY A 97 7.31 20.59 -17.63
C GLY A 97 8.12 21.03 -18.85
N MET A 98 9.36 21.48 -18.64
CA MET A 98 10.24 21.84 -19.75
C MET A 98 10.67 20.59 -20.54
N ALA A 99 10.71 20.72 -21.86
CA ALA A 99 11.12 19.65 -22.77
C ALA A 99 12.57 19.20 -22.49
N THR A 100 12.81 17.89 -22.57
CA THR A 100 14.10 17.29 -22.18
C THR A 100 15.05 17.06 -23.34
N ASP A 101 14.60 17.22 -24.59
CA ASP A 101 15.36 16.86 -25.81
C ASP A 101 16.72 17.56 -25.93
N LYS A 102 16.86 18.74 -25.32
CA LYS A 102 18.09 19.55 -25.34
C LYS A 102 18.85 19.54 -24.01
N MET A 103 18.41 18.75 -23.02
CA MET A 103 19.02 18.70 -21.70
C MET A 103 20.04 17.57 -21.62
N ALA A 104 21.34 17.90 -21.57
CA ALA A 104 22.40 16.88 -21.43
C ALA A 104 22.24 15.99 -20.18
N SER A 105 21.64 16.53 -19.12
CA SER A 105 21.33 15.80 -17.88
C SER A 105 20.21 14.77 -18.02
N ALA A 106 19.39 14.86 -19.07
CA ALA A 106 18.28 13.94 -19.35
C ALA A 106 18.76 12.76 -20.22
N SER A 107 19.77 12.02 -19.71
CA SER A 107 20.39 10.90 -20.43
C SER A 107 19.58 9.58 -20.36
N GLY A 108 18.39 9.61 -19.76
CA GLY A 108 17.50 8.45 -19.62
C GLY A 108 17.76 7.63 -18.36
N LEU A 109 16.70 6.99 -17.87
CA LEU A 109 16.78 5.96 -16.84
C LEU A 109 17.35 4.68 -17.47
N TRP A 110 18.41 4.13 -16.90
CA TRP A 110 18.98 2.87 -17.37
C TRP A 110 18.34 1.69 -16.64
N LEU A 111 17.84 0.72 -17.41
CA LEU A 111 17.35 -0.57 -16.94
C LEU A 111 18.11 -1.69 -17.66
N SER A 112 18.39 -2.76 -16.94
CA SER A 112 19.11 -3.94 -17.43
C SER A 112 18.22 -4.77 -18.36
N ASP A 113 16.93 -4.87 -18.05
CA ASP A 113 15.95 -5.66 -18.78
C ASP A 113 14.61 -4.91 -18.92
N PRO A 114 14.58 -3.80 -19.70
CA PRO A 114 13.38 -2.97 -19.86
C PRO A 114 12.21 -3.68 -20.56
N ASN A 115 12.49 -4.79 -21.27
CA ASN A 115 11.49 -5.51 -22.05
C ASN A 115 10.69 -6.52 -21.21
N SER A 116 11.15 -6.90 -20.02
CA SER A 116 10.41 -7.77 -19.11
C SER A 116 9.43 -7.03 -18.19
N LEU A 117 9.32 -5.70 -18.32
CA LEU A 117 8.34 -4.92 -17.60
C LEU A 117 6.92 -5.29 -18.05
N GLU A 118 6.03 -5.52 -17.09
CA GLU A 118 4.61 -5.77 -17.36
C GLU A 118 3.76 -4.67 -16.74
N LEU A 119 2.95 -4.00 -17.57
CA LEU A 119 1.99 -3.00 -17.14
C LEU A 119 0.58 -3.56 -17.28
N PHE A 120 -0.26 -3.38 -16.26
CA PHE A 120 -1.69 -3.68 -16.35
C PHE A 120 -2.49 -2.80 -15.39
N ILE A 121 -3.81 -2.79 -15.57
CA ILE A 121 -4.74 -2.10 -14.66
C ILE A 121 -5.43 -3.16 -13.80
N TYR A 122 -5.26 -3.06 -12.48
CA TYR A 122 -5.84 -3.99 -11.53
C TYR A 122 -7.11 -3.44 -10.91
N GLN A 123 -8.20 -4.22 -10.93
CA GLN A 123 -9.42 -3.90 -10.19
C GLN A 123 -9.24 -4.27 -8.72
N SER A 124 -9.06 -3.28 -7.85
CA SER A 124 -9.00 -3.48 -6.40
C SER A 124 -10.33 -3.10 -5.73
N VAL A 125 -10.44 -3.41 -4.42
CA VAL A 125 -11.54 -2.93 -3.55
C VAL A 125 -11.58 -1.40 -3.44
N ALA A 126 -10.44 -0.75 -3.71
CA ALA A 126 -10.27 0.69 -3.71
C ALA A 126 -10.33 1.29 -5.12
N GLY A 127 -11.01 0.64 -6.06
CA GLY A 127 -11.06 1.03 -7.48
C GLY A 127 -9.86 0.53 -8.28
N LYS A 128 -9.84 0.83 -9.56
CA LYS A 128 -8.73 0.46 -10.46
C LYS A 128 -7.44 1.21 -10.11
N ILE A 129 -6.31 0.52 -10.24
CA ILE A 129 -4.97 1.09 -10.03
C ILE A 129 -3.98 0.51 -11.07
N PRO A 130 -3.10 1.31 -11.67
CA PRO A 130 -2.03 0.79 -12.53
C PRO A 130 -1.00 0.03 -11.69
N VAL A 131 -0.56 -1.10 -12.23
CA VAL A 131 0.44 -1.98 -11.63
C VAL A 131 1.57 -2.22 -12.63
N LEU A 132 2.80 -2.05 -12.16
CA LEU A 132 4.02 -2.32 -12.92
C LEU A 132 4.79 -3.46 -12.24
N ILE A 133 4.90 -4.61 -12.92
CA ILE A 133 5.78 -5.70 -12.48
C ILE A 133 7.17 -5.45 -13.07
N VAL A 134 8.17 -5.58 -12.22
CA VAL A 134 9.58 -5.42 -12.55
C VAL A 134 10.32 -6.69 -12.12
N PRO A 135 10.51 -7.66 -13.05
CA PRO A 135 11.15 -8.93 -12.71
C PRO A 135 12.60 -8.79 -12.25
N ASN A 136 13.36 -7.91 -12.90
CA ASN A 136 14.75 -7.64 -12.52
C ASN A 136 14.82 -6.81 -11.22
N CYS A 137 15.61 -7.28 -10.25
CA CYS A 137 15.69 -6.68 -8.91
C CYS A 137 16.39 -5.32 -8.88
N GLU A 138 17.38 -5.09 -9.75
CA GLU A 138 18.08 -3.82 -9.87
C GLU A 138 17.19 -2.80 -10.59
N ASP A 139 16.49 -3.22 -11.64
CA ASP A 139 15.53 -2.38 -12.36
C ASP A 139 14.37 -1.96 -11.46
N PHE A 140 13.90 -2.86 -10.59
CA PHE A 140 12.92 -2.52 -9.55
C PHE A 140 13.44 -1.38 -8.67
N SER A 141 14.69 -1.49 -8.22
CA SER A 141 15.33 -0.47 -7.39
C SER A 141 15.52 0.86 -8.16
N HIS A 142 15.85 0.81 -9.44
CA HIS A 142 15.97 2.00 -10.30
C HIS A 142 14.63 2.71 -10.51
N ILE A 143 13.56 1.96 -10.78
CA ILE A 143 12.21 2.52 -10.95
C ILE A 143 11.73 3.14 -9.62
N VAL A 144 11.94 2.47 -8.49
CA VAL A 144 11.58 3.01 -7.16
C VAL A 144 12.38 4.29 -6.88
N ARG A 145 13.69 4.32 -7.16
CA ARG A 145 14.51 5.55 -7.01
C ARG A 145 14.01 6.69 -7.89
N ALA A 146 13.72 6.40 -9.16
CA ALA A 146 13.22 7.39 -10.11
C ALA A 146 11.91 8.01 -9.61
N LEU A 147 10.92 7.18 -9.30
CA LEU A 147 9.56 7.63 -9.03
C LEU A 147 9.32 8.09 -7.58
N SER A 148 9.98 7.49 -6.59
CA SER A 148 9.79 7.81 -5.16
C SER A 148 10.88 8.72 -4.58
N HIS A 149 12.08 8.73 -5.18
CA HIS A 149 13.25 9.41 -4.63
C HIS A 149 13.88 10.41 -5.59
N ARG A 150 13.12 10.87 -6.59
CA ARG A 150 13.54 11.93 -7.53
C ARG A 150 14.86 11.61 -8.22
N ASN A 151 15.02 10.34 -8.62
CA ASN A 151 16.20 9.81 -9.29
C ASN A 151 17.49 9.86 -8.44
N GLU A 152 17.40 10.12 -7.14
CA GLU A 152 18.56 10.06 -6.24
C GLU A 152 18.98 8.61 -5.96
N PRO A 153 20.29 8.33 -5.79
CA PRO A 153 20.83 6.99 -5.57
C PRO A 153 20.65 6.56 -4.10
N VAL A 154 19.42 6.65 -3.58
CA VAL A 154 19.11 6.22 -2.23
C VAL A 154 19.22 4.70 -2.11
N HIS A 155 19.61 4.22 -0.93
CA HIS A 155 19.60 2.79 -0.65
C HIS A 155 18.16 2.28 -0.64
N ILE A 156 17.86 1.25 -1.45
CA ILE A 156 16.61 0.52 -1.43
C ILE A 156 16.88 -0.81 -0.70
N PRO A 157 16.21 -1.11 0.43
CA PRO A 157 16.43 -2.35 1.15
C PRO A 157 16.22 -3.57 0.25
N LYS A 158 17.10 -4.57 0.35
CA LYS A 158 16.97 -5.81 -0.44
C LYS A 158 15.64 -6.55 -0.18
N SER A 159 15.11 -6.41 1.03
CA SER A 159 13.83 -6.93 1.50
C SER A 159 12.62 -6.22 0.90
N MET A 160 12.79 -5.01 0.34
CA MET A 160 11.71 -4.29 -0.32
C MET A 160 11.31 -5.04 -1.58
N GLY A 161 10.05 -5.51 -1.59
CA GLY A 161 9.49 -6.27 -2.70
C GLY A 161 8.44 -5.51 -3.49
N ALA A 162 7.89 -4.42 -2.94
CA ALA A 162 6.78 -3.65 -3.50
C ALA A 162 6.94 -2.17 -3.14
N ALA A 163 6.32 -1.30 -3.92
CA ALA A 163 6.14 0.10 -3.59
C ALA A 163 4.81 0.63 -4.13
N MET A 164 3.94 1.12 -3.25
CA MET A 164 2.91 2.08 -3.67
C MET A 164 3.51 3.48 -3.80
N ILE A 165 3.64 3.93 -5.05
CA ILE A 165 4.17 5.24 -5.36
C ILE A 165 3.00 6.19 -5.57
N LYS A 166 3.03 7.33 -4.87
CA LYS A 166 1.98 8.35 -4.91
C LYS A 166 2.57 9.72 -5.19
N GLY A 167 1.77 10.59 -5.81
CA GLY A 167 2.18 11.98 -6.04
C GLY A 167 3.02 12.17 -7.29
N ILE A 168 2.92 11.24 -8.26
CA ILE A 168 3.66 11.32 -9.52
C ILE A 168 3.04 12.42 -10.36
N ASN A 169 3.76 13.52 -10.59
CA ASN A 169 3.31 14.57 -11.50
C ASN A 169 3.29 14.03 -12.94
N ASN A 170 2.10 13.75 -13.47
CA ASN A 170 1.92 13.28 -14.84
C ASN A 170 1.79 14.49 -15.78
N TRP A 171 2.91 14.87 -16.39
CA TRP A 171 2.96 15.99 -17.32
C TRP A 171 2.10 15.77 -18.57
N GLY A 172 1.88 14.52 -18.99
CA GLY A 172 0.92 14.20 -20.06
C GLY A 172 -0.49 14.70 -19.74
N ARG A 173 -0.98 14.42 -18.52
CA ARG A 173 -2.29 14.91 -18.03
C ARG A 173 -2.32 16.44 -17.89
N ILE A 174 -1.25 17.05 -17.40
CA ILE A 174 -1.14 18.52 -17.28
C ILE A 174 -1.24 19.17 -18.67
N LEU A 175 -0.55 18.61 -19.67
CA LEU A 175 -0.58 19.12 -21.04
C LEU A 175 -1.96 18.95 -21.68
N GLU A 176 -2.65 17.83 -21.43
CA GLU A 176 -4.03 17.63 -21.89
C GLU A 176 -4.99 18.64 -21.26
N LEU A 177 -4.91 18.87 -19.95
CA LEU A 177 -5.68 19.90 -19.25
C LEU A 177 -5.42 21.30 -19.84
N LYS A 178 -4.15 21.62 -20.10
CA LYS A 178 -3.76 22.89 -20.73
C LYS A 178 -4.38 23.05 -22.11
N THR A 179 -4.26 22.04 -22.97
CA THR A 179 -4.80 22.05 -24.33
C THR A 179 -6.31 22.26 -24.33
N ASN A 180 -7.03 21.49 -23.51
CA ASN A 180 -8.49 21.58 -23.41
C ASN A 180 -8.96 22.95 -22.88
N TRP A 181 -8.25 23.49 -21.88
CA TRP A 181 -8.57 24.80 -21.32
C TRP A 181 -8.31 25.93 -22.33
N MET A 182 -7.17 25.91 -23.03
CA MET A 182 -6.82 26.92 -24.03
C MET A 182 -7.78 26.92 -25.23
N ALA A 183 -8.32 25.75 -25.60
CA ALA A 183 -9.30 25.65 -26.69
C ALA A 183 -10.61 26.40 -26.40
N THR A 184 -10.94 26.63 -25.12
CA THR A 184 -12.18 27.31 -24.69
C THR A 184 -11.93 28.68 -24.06
N ASN A 185 -10.67 29.04 -23.80
CA ASN A 185 -10.27 30.26 -23.09
C ASN A 185 -9.15 31.00 -23.85
N LEU A 186 -9.44 31.44 -25.08
CA LEU A 186 -8.46 31.99 -26.03
C LEU A 186 -7.64 33.19 -25.51
N SER A 187 -8.24 34.04 -24.65
CA SER A 187 -7.58 35.20 -24.05
C SER A 187 -7.11 34.96 -22.60
N GLY A 188 -7.28 33.75 -22.09
CA GLY A 188 -6.96 33.40 -20.71
C GLY A 188 -5.47 33.16 -20.47
N SER A 189 -5.03 33.37 -19.23
CA SER A 189 -3.68 32.97 -18.78
C SER A 189 -3.70 31.58 -18.13
N TRP A 190 -3.15 30.58 -18.83
CA TRP A 190 -2.99 29.23 -18.29
C TRP A 190 -2.26 29.21 -16.95
N SER A 191 -1.23 30.05 -16.77
CA SER A 191 -0.48 30.12 -15.52
C SER A 191 -1.37 30.53 -14.34
N LYS A 192 -2.32 31.47 -14.55
CA LYS A 192 -3.28 31.86 -13.52
C LYS A 192 -4.28 30.75 -13.23
N GLU A 193 -4.79 30.09 -14.26
CA GLU A 193 -5.69 28.93 -14.12
C GLU A 193 -5.03 27.81 -13.33
N PHE A 194 -3.80 27.45 -13.72
CA PHE A 194 -3.06 26.38 -13.10
C PHE A 194 -2.84 26.63 -11.61
N ILE A 195 -2.40 27.83 -11.23
CA ILE A 195 -2.18 28.19 -9.81
C ILE A 195 -3.48 28.16 -9.01
N LYS A 196 -4.58 28.66 -9.60
CA LYS A 196 -5.84 28.83 -8.88
C LYS A 196 -6.63 27.54 -8.73
N ASN A 197 -6.71 26.72 -9.77
CA ASN A 197 -7.68 25.60 -9.84
C ASN A 197 -7.00 24.23 -9.96
N ILE A 198 -5.87 24.12 -10.67
CA ILE A 198 -5.21 22.83 -10.92
C ILE A 198 -4.27 22.44 -9.77
N LEU A 199 -3.38 23.36 -9.38
CA LEU A 199 -2.35 23.14 -8.35
C LEU A 199 -2.94 22.73 -6.98
N PRO A 200 -4.06 23.33 -6.49
CA PRO A 200 -4.68 22.87 -5.25
C PRO A 200 -5.32 21.47 -5.37
N THR A 201 -5.74 21.09 -6.57
CA THR A 201 -6.49 19.85 -6.84
C THR A 201 -5.56 18.77 -7.39
N LYS A 202 -4.68 18.26 -6.52
CA LYS A 202 -3.62 17.30 -6.90
C LYS A 202 -4.11 16.09 -7.70
N SER A 203 -5.31 15.57 -7.45
CA SER A 203 -5.88 14.42 -8.19
C SER A 203 -6.05 14.64 -9.70
N LEU A 204 -6.05 15.90 -10.15
CA LEU A 204 -6.10 16.25 -11.58
C LEU A 204 -4.80 15.91 -12.33
N TYR A 205 -3.66 15.84 -11.64
CA TYR A 205 -2.36 15.68 -12.30
C TYR A 205 -1.37 14.78 -11.56
N GLN A 206 -1.65 14.41 -10.31
CA GLN A 206 -0.85 13.47 -9.55
C GLN A 206 -1.46 12.08 -9.62
N ASP A 207 -0.62 11.13 -10.00
CA ASP A 207 -1.00 9.74 -10.17
C ASP A 207 -0.47 8.89 -9.01
N LYS A 208 -1.00 7.68 -8.92
CA LYS A 208 -0.49 6.61 -8.06
C LYS A 208 -0.30 5.35 -8.90
N ILE A 209 0.68 4.55 -8.53
CA ILE A 209 1.00 3.27 -9.18
C ILE A 209 1.54 2.30 -8.13
N ILE A 210 1.25 1.02 -8.29
CA ILE A 210 1.90 -0.05 -7.54
C ILE A 210 3.05 -0.61 -8.38
N VAL A 211 4.25 -0.65 -7.82
CA VAL A 211 5.42 -1.29 -8.45
C VAL A 211 5.73 -2.57 -7.68
N LEU A 212 5.79 -3.71 -8.38
CA LEU A 212 6.00 -5.02 -7.78
C LEU A 212 7.29 -5.65 -8.30
N SER A 213 8.13 -6.17 -7.40
CA SER A 213 9.20 -7.09 -7.77
C SER A 213 8.67 -8.52 -7.92
N HIS A 214 9.44 -9.36 -8.60
CA HIS A 214 9.15 -10.80 -8.75
C HIS A 214 9.81 -11.69 -7.67
N LYS A 215 10.26 -11.08 -6.56
CA LYS A 215 10.95 -11.80 -5.46
C LYS A 215 9.97 -12.61 -4.60
N PRO A 216 10.43 -13.68 -3.93
CA PRO A 216 9.68 -14.37 -2.88
C PRO A 216 9.16 -13.39 -1.81
N TYR A 217 7.93 -13.62 -1.35
CA TYR A 217 7.30 -12.74 -0.37
C TYR A 217 8.01 -12.84 0.98
N SER A 218 8.32 -11.69 1.59
CA SER A 218 9.06 -11.57 2.86
C SER A 218 10.40 -12.34 2.91
N GLY A 219 11.00 -12.65 1.75
CA GLY A 219 12.22 -13.44 1.67
C GLY A 219 12.05 -14.92 2.06
N VAL A 220 10.82 -15.38 2.26
CA VAL A 220 10.53 -16.77 2.62
C VAL A 220 10.71 -17.68 1.41
N THR A 221 11.37 -18.83 1.62
CA THR A 221 11.65 -19.77 0.53
C THR A 221 10.48 -20.74 0.30
N SER A 222 10.38 -21.25 -0.93
CA SER A 222 9.39 -22.26 -1.33
C SER A 222 9.44 -23.51 -0.46
N GLU A 223 10.66 -23.97 -0.15
CA GLU A 223 10.93 -25.21 0.58
C GLU A 223 10.38 -25.11 2.00
N SER A 224 10.52 -23.94 2.61
CA SER A 224 10.00 -23.69 3.96
C SER A 224 8.47 -23.75 4.03
N LEU A 225 7.77 -23.57 2.91
CA LEU A 225 6.31 -23.64 2.82
C LEU A 225 5.82 -24.97 2.25
N GLY A 226 6.73 -25.85 1.79
CA GLY A 226 6.37 -27.07 1.08
C GLY A 226 5.65 -26.82 -0.26
N ILE A 227 5.91 -25.69 -0.90
CA ILE A 227 5.27 -25.28 -2.17
C ILE A 227 6.31 -25.26 -3.29
N PRO A 228 5.99 -25.72 -4.51
CA PRO A 228 6.91 -25.58 -5.65
C PRO A 228 7.31 -24.12 -5.91
N TYR A 229 8.59 -23.87 -6.19
CA TYR A 229 9.15 -22.52 -6.38
C TYR A 229 8.31 -21.64 -7.32
N LYS A 230 7.97 -22.13 -8.52
CA LYS A 230 7.17 -21.38 -9.50
C LYS A 230 5.82 -20.93 -8.91
N LYS A 231 5.11 -21.84 -8.24
CA LYS A 231 3.83 -21.55 -7.58
C LYS A 231 4.01 -20.56 -6.43
N TRP A 232 5.10 -20.66 -5.67
CA TRP A 232 5.39 -19.72 -4.59
C TRP A 232 5.67 -18.31 -5.11
N ILE A 233 6.37 -18.17 -6.24
CA ILE A 233 6.58 -16.86 -6.88
C ILE A 233 5.26 -16.25 -7.36
N GLU A 234 4.39 -17.05 -8.02
CA GLU A 234 3.04 -16.60 -8.41
C GLU A 234 2.20 -16.17 -7.19
N HIS A 235 2.25 -16.94 -6.10
CA HIS A 235 1.61 -16.59 -4.84
C HIS A 235 2.21 -15.32 -4.23
N SER A 236 3.54 -15.18 -4.24
CA SER A 236 4.24 -14.02 -3.70
C SER A 236 3.82 -12.73 -4.39
N LEU A 237 3.69 -12.78 -5.72
CA LEU A 237 3.24 -11.63 -6.51
C LEU A 237 1.79 -11.25 -6.17
N LYS A 238 0.89 -12.22 -6.08
CA LYS A 238 -0.52 -11.98 -5.71
C LYS A 238 -0.68 -11.46 -4.29
N ILE A 239 0.01 -12.06 -3.31
CA ILE A 239 0.01 -11.59 -1.92
C ILE A 239 0.46 -10.13 -1.87
N ARG A 240 1.55 -9.81 -2.58
CA ARG A 240 2.10 -8.46 -2.62
C ARG A 240 1.16 -7.45 -3.27
N LEU A 241 0.54 -7.80 -4.39
CA LEU A 241 -0.43 -6.95 -5.05
C LEU A 241 -1.60 -6.61 -4.13
N GLU A 242 -2.18 -7.61 -3.47
CA GLU A 242 -3.29 -7.41 -2.54
C GLU A 242 -2.87 -6.67 -1.27
N HIS A 243 -1.65 -6.90 -0.78
CA HIS A 243 -1.06 -6.17 0.33
C HIS A 243 -1.00 -4.67 0.01
N GLU A 244 -0.43 -4.31 -1.15
CA GLU A 244 -0.40 -2.91 -1.59
C GLU A 244 -1.81 -2.36 -1.89
N CYS A 245 -2.72 -3.16 -2.46
CA CYS A 245 -4.11 -2.73 -2.64
C CYS A 245 -4.84 -2.47 -1.32
N THR A 246 -4.46 -3.16 -0.25
CA THR A 246 -5.01 -2.93 1.10
C THR A 246 -4.56 -1.57 1.62
N HIS A 247 -3.27 -1.25 1.49
CA HIS A 247 -2.73 0.08 1.75
C HIS A 247 -3.42 1.17 0.91
N PHE A 248 -3.82 0.82 -0.32
CA PHE A 248 -4.48 1.77 -1.22
C PHE A 248 -5.88 2.06 -0.71
N PHE A 249 -6.59 1.01 -0.28
CA PHE A 249 -7.88 1.11 0.36
C PHE A 249 -7.81 1.92 1.64
N THR A 250 -6.88 1.63 2.56
CA THR A 250 -6.81 2.36 3.83
C THR A 250 -6.51 3.85 3.59
N LEU A 251 -5.61 4.16 2.67
CA LEU A 251 -5.34 5.53 2.24
C LEU A 251 -6.58 6.22 1.68
N ARG A 252 -7.33 5.57 0.77
CA ARG A 252 -8.49 6.19 0.11
C ARG A 252 -9.72 6.27 1.02
N TYR A 253 -9.96 5.25 1.83
CA TYR A 253 -11.17 5.11 2.62
C TYR A 253 -11.05 5.81 3.98
N TYR A 254 -9.91 5.68 4.66
CA TYR A 254 -9.67 6.27 5.98
C TYR A 254 -8.80 7.54 5.92
N GLY A 255 -8.21 7.86 4.77
CA GLY A 255 -7.28 8.98 4.63
C GLY A 255 -5.89 8.69 5.22
N HIS A 256 -5.61 7.44 5.58
CA HIS A 256 -4.40 7.06 6.29
C HIS A 256 -3.91 5.68 5.87
N MET A 257 -2.59 5.58 5.69
CA MET A 257 -1.84 4.33 5.55
C MET A 257 -0.74 4.43 6.59
N ALA A 258 -0.75 3.53 7.55
CA ALA A 258 0.19 3.49 8.66
C ALA A 258 1.43 2.66 8.29
N ASN A 259 2.47 2.79 9.10
CA ASN A 259 3.67 1.97 8.98
C ASN A 259 3.92 1.29 10.34
N ASN A 260 2.99 0.40 10.72
CA ASN A 260 3.01 -0.34 11.98
C ASN A 260 2.44 -1.76 11.78
N MET A 261 2.57 -2.62 12.79
CA MET A 261 2.13 -4.00 12.69
C MET A 261 0.62 -4.19 12.58
N HIS A 262 -0.19 -3.20 12.94
CA HIS A 262 -1.63 -3.29 12.75
C HIS A 262 -1.97 -3.25 11.26
N ASP A 263 -1.45 -2.26 10.52
CA ASP A 263 -1.69 -2.13 9.09
C ASP A 263 -1.09 -3.31 8.30
N GLU A 264 0.13 -3.70 8.62
CA GLU A 264 0.83 -4.79 7.94
C GLU A 264 0.16 -6.16 8.13
N LEU A 265 -0.37 -6.43 9.32
CA LEU A 265 -1.14 -7.65 9.58
C LEU A 265 -2.44 -7.69 8.77
N ILE A 266 -3.12 -6.54 8.62
CA ILE A 266 -4.33 -6.43 7.79
C ILE A 266 -4.00 -6.63 6.31
N ALA A 267 -2.94 -6.00 5.83
CA ALA A 267 -2.49 -6.13 4.45
C ALA A 267 -2.01 -7.56 4.11
N ASP A 268 -1.28 -8.22 5.01
CA ASP A 268 -0.93 -9.63 4.89
C ASP A 268 -2.16 -10.54 4.96
N TYR A 269 -3.17 -10.20 5.77
CA TYR A 269 -4.44 -10.92 5.79
C TYR A 269 -5.12 -10.94 4.43
N MET A 270 -5.24 -9.78 3.79
CA MET A 270 -5.86 -9.67 2.47
C MET A 270 -5.07 -10.43 1.39
N GLY A 271 -3.74 -10.37 1.45
CA GLY A 271 -2.87 -11.08 0.50
C GLY A 271 -2.88 -12.60 0.67
N ILE A 272 -2.69 -13.08 1.90
CA ILE A 272 -2.66 -14.53 2.20
C ILE A 272 -4.02 -15.15 1.84
N SER A 273 -5.12 -14.51 2.26
CA SER A 273 -6.46 -15.02 2.01
C SER A 273 -6.84 -15.01 0.52
N LYS A 274 -6.36 -14.04 -0.28
CA LYS A 274 -6.57 -14.07 -1.73
C LYS A 274 -5.98 -15.31 -2.40
N VAL A 275 -4.84 -15.78 -1.89
CA VAL A 275 -4.12 -16.92 -2.47
C VAL A 275 -4.61 -18.26 -1.93
N LEU A 276 -4.93 -18.33 -0.64
CA LEU A 276 -5.30 -19.59 0.03
C LEU A 276 -6.82 -19.77 0.18
N GLY A 277 -7.62 -18.75 -0.12
CA GLY A 277 -9.06 -18.70 0.16
C GLY A 277 -9.41 -18.48 1.63
N LYS A 278 -8.41 -18.43 2.51
CA LYS A 278 -8.52 -18.17 3.94
C LYS A 278 -7.23 -17.60 4.51
N PHE A 279 -7.31 -16.91 5.64
CA PHE A 279 -6.13 -16.45 6.35
C PHE A 279 -5.38 -17.60 7.01
N ASN A 280 -4.06 -17.60 6.87
CA ASN A 280 -3.18 -18.58 7.49
C ASN A 280 -2.21 -17.87 8.44
N ALA A 281 -2.50 -17.95 9.74
CA ALA A 281 -1.67 -17.33 10.77
C ALA A 281 -0.21 -17.85 10.73
N ASN A 282 0.02 -19.13 10.44
CA ASN A 282 1.37 -19.69 10.38
C ASN A 282 2.20 -19.11 9.23
N TRP A 283 1.57 -18.81 8.08
CA TRP A 283 2.24 -18.10 6.99
C TRP A 283 2.62 -16.69 7.41
N PHE A 284 1.66 -15.96 7.99
CA PHE A 284 1.92 -14.62 8.48
C PHE A 284 3.06 -14.60 9.51
N LEU A 285 3.03 -15.48 10.52
CA LEU A 285 4.09 -15.57 11.54
C LEU A 285 5.46 -15.84 10.91
N LYS A 286 5.52 -16.71 9.89
CA LYS A 286 6.76 -16.94 9.14
C LYS A 286 7.23 -15.71 8.36
N PHE A 287 6.33 -14.93 7.79
CA PHE A 287 6.68 -13.70 7.06
C PHE A 287 7.30 -12.63 7.96
N ILE A 288 6.93 -12.61 9.24
CA ILE A 288 7.41 -11.61 10.19
C ILE A 288 8.54 -12.12 11.10
N GLY A 289 8.92 -13.39 11.03
CA GLY A 289 10.01 -13.98 11.83
C GLY A 289 9.59 -14.54 13.19
N LEU A 290 8.31 -14.90 13.36
CA LEU A 290 7.72 -15.48 14.58
C LEU A 290 7.29 -16.94 14.41
N GLU A 291 7.76 -17.63 13.38
CA GLU A 291 7.47 -19.05 13.12
C GLU A 291 7.88 -19.99 14.26
N ASN A 292 8.90 -19.62 15.05
CA ASN A 292 9.44 -20.41 16.16
C ASN A 292 9.15 -19.76 17.53
N TYR A 293 8.06 -18.99 17.65
CA TYR A 293 7.69 -18.30 18.89
C TYR A 293 7.83 -19.21 20.14
N PRO A 294 8.44 -18.73 21.24
CA PRO A 294 8.78 -17.34 21.55
C PRO A 294 10.08 -16.84 20.90
N ASN A 295 10.84 -17.71 20.25
CA ASN A 295 12.08 -17.32 19.56
C ASN A 295 11.75 -16.46 18.34
N TYR A 296 12.54 -15.40 18.15
CA TYR A 296 12.41 -14.46 17.04
C TYR A 296 13.62 -14.56 16.11
N THR A 297 13.37 -14.57 14.82
CA THR A 297 14.42 -14.54 13.79
C THR A 297 14.95 -13.11 13.62
N SER A 298 16.15 -12.84 14.12
CA SER A 298 16.81 -11.52 14.03
C SER A 298 16.92 -11.03 12.58
N GLY A 299 16.61 -9.75 12.33
CA GLY A 299 16.61 -9.16 10.99
C GLY A 299 15.37 -9.51 10.15
N ALA A 300 14.37 -10.18 10.72
CA ALA A 300 13.12 -10.48 10.02
C ALA A 300 12.21 -9.25 9.89
N ARG A 301 11.15 -9.38 9.08
CA ARG A 301 10.31 -8.26 8.64
C ARG A 301 9.69 -7.43 9.78
N LEU A 302 9.42 -8.03 10.95
CA LEU A 302 8.84 -7.33 12.12
C LEU A 302 9.64 -6.09 12.56
N GLU A 303 10.97 -6.10 12.44
CA GLU A 303 11.85 -4.98 12.80
C GLU A 303 11.60 -3.71 11.98
N ASN A 304 10.99 -3.82 10.79
CA ASN A 304 10.68 -2.67 9.95
C ASN A 304 9.53 -1.81 10.50
N TYR A 305 8.76 -2.33 11.46
CA TYR A 305 7.48 -1.77 11.90
C TYR A 305 7.45 -1.41 13.38
N LEU A 306 8.62 -1.15 13.98
CA LEU A 306 8.76 -0.82 15.40
C LEU A 306 8.28 0.60 15.77
N GLY A 307 7.78 1.38 14.82
CA GLY A 307 7.33 2.74 15.05
C GLY A 307 8.46 3.79 14.98
N LYS A 308 8.09 5.06 15.21
CA LYS A 308 9.02 6.19 15.29
C LYS A 308 8.57 7.11 16.46
N PRO A 309 9.31 7.19 17.59
CA PRO A 309 10.51 6.39 17.90
C PRO A 309 10.20 4.89 17.95
N SER A 310 11.25 4.06 17.77
CA SER A 310 11.09 2.60 17.86
C SER A 310 10.70 2.19 19.28
N ILE A 311 9.85 1.17 19.40
CA ILE A 311 9.51 0.57 20.69
C ILE A 311 10.75 0.03 21.42
N SER A 312 10.71 0.09 22.74
CA SER A 312 11.74 -0.41 23.64
C SER A 312 11.93 -1.92 23.50
N LYS A 313 13.05 -2.46 24.01
CA LYS A 313 13.32 -3.90 23.99
C LYS A 313 12.23 -4.71 24.73
N ILE A 314 11.73 -4.19 25.86
CA ILE A 314 10.65 -4.83 26.63
C ILE A 314 9.33 -4.72 25.84
N GLY A 315 9.06 -3.55 25.25
CA GLY A 315 7.92 -3.36 24.36
C GLY A 315 7.95 -4.31 23.15
N PHE A 316 9.12 -4.58 22.59
CA PHE A 316 9.28 -5.53 21.48
C PHE A 316 8.88 -6.96 21.89
N GLU A 317 9.29 -7.43 23.06
CA GLU A 317 8.86 -8.74 23.58
C GLU A 317 7.34 -8.84 23.74
N MET A 318 6.71 -7.75 24.20
CA MET A 318 5.26 -7.66 24.29
C MET A 318 4.60 -7.63 22.90
N LEU A 319 5.14 -6.85 21.96
CA LEU A 319 4.63 -6.75 20.60
C LEU A 319 4.63 -8.12 19.91
N LYS A 320 5.68 -8.95 20.07
CA LYS A 320 5.71 -10.31 19.52
C LYS A 320 4.51 -11.14 19.98
N THR A 321 4.19 -11.06 21.26
CA THR A 321 3.04 -11.78 21.85
C THR A 321 1.70 -11.23 21.35
N ILE A 322 1.57 -9.90 21.28
CA ILE A 322 0.38 -9.21 20.76
C ILE A 322 0.13 -9.61 19.30
N VAL A 323 1.15 -9.51 18.44
CA VAL A 323 1.06 -9.82 17.02
C VAL A 323 0.73 -11.30 16.80
N LYS A 324 1.37 -12.21 17.56
CA LYS A 324 1.03 -13.63 17.52
C LYS A 324 -0.44 -13.88 17.84
N ASN A 325 -0.92 -13.35 18.97
CA ASN A 325 -2.29 -13.57 19.40
C ASN A 325 -3.30 -12.93 18.42
N ALA A 326 -2.97 -11.74 17.90
CA ALA A 326 -3.80 -11.09 16.89
C ALA A 326 -3.90 -11.92 15.60
N ALA A 327 -2.80 -12.50 15.12
CA ALA A 327 -2.80 -13.37 13.96
C ALA A 327 -3.69 -14.60 14.15
N TYR A 328 -3.61 -15.28 15.30
CA TYR A 328 -4.49 -16.41 15.59
C TYR A 328 -5.96 -16.02 15.71
N ASN A 329 -6.26 -14.92 16.39
CA ASN A 329 -7.64 -14.41 16.49
C ASN A 329 -8.20 -13.97 15.13
N MET A 330 -7.37 -13.42 14.24
CA MET A 330 -7.77 -13.10 12.87
C MET A 330 -8.03 -14.36 12.03
N ALA A 331 -7.29 -15.44 12.26
CA ALA A 331 -7.55 -16.73 11.60
C ALA A 331 -8.86 -17.35 12.09
N GLU A 332 -9.12 -17.34 13.40
CA GLU A 332 -10.38 -17.83 13.97
C GLU A 332 -11.58 -16.97 13.53
N PHE A 333 -11.41 -15.65 13.44
CA PHE A 333 -12.40 -14.74 12.86
C PHE A 333 -12.72 -15.11 11.41
N ASP A 334 -11.70 -15.34 10.59
CA ASP A 334 -11.86 -15.70 9.18
C ASP A 334 -12.60 -17.03 9.02
N GLU A 335 -12.20 -18.04 9.81
CA GLU A 335 -12.81 -19.36 9.84
C GLU A 335 -14.27 -19.31 10.30
N SER A 336 -14.58 -18.50 11.32
CA SER A 336 -15.93 -18.32 11.85
C SER A 336 -16.92 -17.75 10.82
N LEU A 337 -16.44 -17.00 9.84
CA LEU A 337 -17.26 -16.46 8.75
C LEU A 337 -17.29 -17.36 7.53
N GLY A 338 -16.49 -18.43 7.50
CA GLY A 338 -16.38 -19.35 6.36
C GLY A 338 -15.65 -18.75 5.16
N LEU A 339 -15.78 -19.44 4.03
CA LEU A 339 -15.14 -19.05 2.76
C LEU A 339 -15.56 -17.66 2.30
N HIS A 340 -14.64 -16.96 1.64
CA HIS A 340 -14.90 -15.64 1.08
C HIS A 340 -15.91 -15.77 -0.06
N GLN A 341 -17.07 -15.14 0.09
CA GLN A 341 -18.18 -15.29 -0.85
C GLN A 341 -17.97 -14.46 -2.12
N ASP A 342 -17.63 -13.19 -1.95
CA ASP A 342 -17.39 -12.23 -3.02
C ASP A 342 -16.46 -11.10 -2.55
N GLU A 343 -16.20 -10.12 -3.43
CA GLU A 343 -15.35 -8.96 -3.11
C GLU A 343 -15.99 -8.01 -2.09
N LEU A 344 -17.33 -8.00 -1.96
CA LEU A 344 -18.00 -7.21 -0.93
C LEU A 344 -17.73 -7.81 0.46
N ASP A 345 -17.88 -9.13 0.62
CA ASP A 345 -17.53 -9.85 1.85
C ASP A 345 -16.08 -9.58 2.24
N ARG A 346 -15.14 -9.72 1.30
CA ARG A 346 -13.71 -9.40 1.53
C ARG A 346 -13.51 -7.97 2.01
N THR A 347 -14.22 -7.01 1.41
CA THR A 347 -14.15 -5.59 1.82
C THR A 347 -14.73 -5.38 3.22
N LEU A 348 -15.83 -6.04 3.57
CA LEU A 348 -16.43 -5.99 4.91
C LEU A 348 -15.51 -6.60 5.97
N ARG A 349 -14.79 -7.68 5.65
CA ARG A 349 -13.75 -8.26 6.52
C ARG A 349 -12.61 -7.27 6.74
N LEU A 350 -12.08 -6.67 5.67
CA LEU A 350 -11.05 -5.61 5.75
C LEU A 350 -11.50 -4.45 6.65
N MET A 351 -12.70 -3.91 6.42
CA MET A 351 -13.23 -2.81 7.22
C MET A 351 -13.38 -3.18 8.71
N SER A 352 -13.76 -4.41 9.01
CA SER A 352 -13.88 -4.91 10.39
C SER A 352 -12.53 -4.96 11.10
N LEU A 353 -11.50 -5.43 10.39
CA LEU A 353 -10.12 -5.46 10.89
C LEU A 353 -9.57 -4.05 11.13
N CYS A 354 -9.90 -3.09 10.26
CA CYS A 354 -9.54 -1.68 10.46
C CYS A 354 -10.31 -1.02 11.62
N SER A 355 -11.52 -1.47 11.95
CA SER A 355 -12.34 -0.88 13.02
C SER A 355 -11.89 -1.25 14.44
N VAL A 356 -11.14 -2.35 14.61
CA VAL A 356 -10.65 -2.82 15.92
C VAL A 356 -9.15 -2.56 16.05
N ASN A 357 -8.71 -2.00 17.17
CA ASN A 357 -7.27 -1.77 17.40
C ASN A 357 -6.52 -3.09 17.65
N LEU A 358 -5.19 -3.08 17.43
CA LEU A 358 -4.35 -4.27 17.53
C LEU A 358 -4.42 -4.98 18.90
N LEU A 359 -4.48 -4.22 20.01
CA LEU A 359 -4.56 -4.80 21.36
C LEU A 359 -5.88 -5.53 21.59
N ASP A 360 -6.97 -4.96 21.07
CA ASP A 360 -8.29 -5.57 21.16
C ASP A 360 -8.38 -6.81 20.28
N ILE A 361 -7.79 -6.80 19.08
CA ILE A 361 -7.68 -7.98 18.23
C ILE A 361 -6.89 -9.07 18.94
N ALA A 362 -5.80 -8.73 19.64
CA ALA A 362 -4.96 -9.68 20.38
C ALA A 362 -5.59 -10.21 21.70
N SER A 363 -6.67 -9.59 22.17
CA SER A 363 -7.31 -9.94 23.45
C SER A 363 -8.09 -11.26 23.38
N GLY A 364 -8.45 -11.83 24.54
CA GLY A 364 -9.32 -13.01 24.62
C GLY A 364 -10.76 -12.79 24.12
N HIS A 365 -11.11 -11.58 23.68
CA HIS A 365 -12.40 -11.26 23.07
C HIS A 365 -12.25 -10.73 21.64
N GLY A 366 -11.05 -10.83 21.04
CA GLY A 366 -10.73 -10.28 19.73
C GLY A 366 -11.64 -10.80 18.63
N VAL A 367 -11.83 -12.12 18.55
CA VAL A 367 -12.73 -12.78 17.59
C VAL A 367 -14.15 -12.23 17.70
N LYS A 368 -14.71 -12.17 18.91
CA LYS A 368 -16.05 -11.64 19.17
C LYS A 368 -16.18 -10.18 18.75
N LYS A 369 -15.17 -9.34 19.00
CA LYS A 369 -15.16 -7.93 18.58
C LYS A 369 -15.15 -7.81 17.07
N LEU A 370 -14.31 -8.58 16.37
CA LEU A 370 -14.24 -8.58 14.91
C LEU A 370 -15.55 -9.05 14.27
N ILE A 371 -16.16 -10.12 14.78
CA ILE A 371 -17.48 -10.59 14.31
C ILE A 371 -18.56 -9.51 14.51
N ALA A 372 -18.54 -8.81 15.65
CA ALA A 372 -19.48 -7.74 15.91
C ALA A 372 -19.31 -6.56 14.92
N GLU A 373 -18.07 -6.16 14.62
CA GLU A 373 -17.80 -5.13 13.60
C GLU A 373 -18.21 -5.59 12.20
N TYR A 374 -17.97 -6.85 11.86
CA TYR A 374 -18.39 -7.40 10.57
C TYR A 374 -19.90 -7.33 10.40
N LYS A 375 -20.67 -7.78 11.41
CA LYS A 375 -22.14 -7.66 11.41
C LYS A 375 -22.60 -6.20 11.32
N ARG A 376 -21.94 -5.28 12.04
CA ARG A 376 -22.23 -3.84 11.96
C ARG A 376 -21.99 -3.29 10.55
N ASN A 377 -20.84 -3.58 9.96
CA ASN A 377 -20.48 -3.12 8.62
C ASN A 377 -21.42 -3.69 7.56
N LYS A 378 -21.84 -4.95 7.71
CA LYS A 378 -22.82 -5.60 6.83
C LYS A 378 -24.17 -4.87 6.88
N ILE A 379 -24.72 -4.63 8.07
CA ILE A 379 -26.00 -3.93 8.26
C ILE A 379 -25.94 -2.47 7.77
N ALA A 380 -24.82 -1.78 8.01
CA ALA A 380 -24.66 -0.38 7.63
C ALA A 380 -24.47 -0.18 6.12
N ASN A 381 -24.23 -1.25 5.35
CA ASN A 381 -24.04 -1.15 3.91
C ASN A 381 -25.40 -1.10 3.20
N PRO A 382 -25.73 -0.03 2.47
CA PRO A 382 -27.02 0.12 1.79
C PRO A 382 -27.27 -0.91 0.67
N MET A 383 -26.23 -1.60 0.19
CA MET A 383 -26.38 -2.73 -0.74
C MET A 383 -26.68 -4.06 -0.06
N TYR A 384 -26.60 -4.13 1.28
CA TYR A 384 -26.99 -5.32 2.02
C TYR A 384 -28.51 -5.40 2.15
N ASN A 385 -29.12 -6.33 1.43
CA ASN A 385 -30.53 -6.64 1.55
C ASN A 385 -30.70 -7.89 2.43
N PRO A 386 -31.19 -7.76 3.68
CA PRO A 386 -31.36 -8.91 4.59
C PRO A 386 -32.44 -9.91 4.14
N LYS A 387 -33.17 -9.66 3.05
CA LYS A 387 -34.23 -10.54 2.54
C LYS A 387 -33.75 -11.82 1.82
N TYR A 388 -32.45 -12.09 1.77
CA TYR A 388 -31.88 -13.26 1.08
C TYR A 388 -31.06 -14.20 1.97
N GLU A 389 -31.15 -14.05 3.30
CA GLU A 389 -30.67 -15.05 4.24
C GLU A 389 -31.88 -15.84 4.79
N GLU A 390 -32.27 -16.90 4.09
CA GLU A 390 -33.10 -18.00 4.61
C GLU A 390 -32.23 -19.23 4.86
#